data_AF-A0A7Y5VN36-F1
#
_entry.id   AF-A0A7Y5VN36-F1
#
_cell.length_a   1.000
_cell.length_b   1.000
_cell.length_c   1.000
_cell.angle_alpha   90.00
_cell.angle_beta   90.00
_cell.angle_gamma   90.00
#
_symmetry.space_group_name_H-M   'P 1'
#
loop_
_entity.id
_entity.type
_entity.pdbx_description
1 polymer ?
#
loop_
_entity_poly.entity_id
_entity_poly.type
_entity_poly.pdbx_seq_one_letter_code
_entity_poly.pdbx_strand_id
1 'polypeptide(L)'
;PTRGLDYGAKKQLGEVLAGLAAGGTTVVLATHDVELAAESADRVVILADGEVVTDGPAREVLASSPAFAPQVTKVLLPQTWLTVAEVAGALARIA
;
A
#
# COMPACT_ATOMS: atom_id res chain seq x y z
N PRO A 1 -2.42 12.60 -5.84
CA PRO A 1 -3.03 12.72 -7.19
C PRO A 1 -2.18 12.02 -8.27
N THR A 2 -2.27 10.69 -8.35
CA THR A 2 -1.45 9.84 -9.25
C THR A 2 -2.20 9.40 -10.52
N ARG A 3 -3.42 9.90 -10.74
CA ARG A 3 -4.29 9.47 -11.85
C ARG A 3 -3.72 9.75 -13.25
N GLY A 4 -2.87 10.77 -13.38
CA GLY A 4 -2.22 11.13 -14.65
C GLY A 4 -0.87 10.46 -14.86
N LEU A 5 -0.41 9.62 -13.93
CA LEU A 5 0.84 8.89 -14.04
C LEU A 5 0.59 7.50 -14.60
N ASP A 6 1.41 7.09 -15.58
CA ASP A 6 1.47 5.70 -16.00
C ASP A 6 2.11 4.81 -14.90
N TYR A 7 2.12 3.50 -15.12
CA TYR A 7 2.68 2.55 -14.17
C TYR A 7 4.17 2.78 -13.86
N GLY A 8 4.97 3.16 -14.86
CA GLY A 8 6.40 3.44 -14.68
C GLY A 8 6.62 4.69 -13.84
N ALA A 9 5.88 5.76 -14.13
CA ALA A 9 5.95 7.01 -13.39
C ALA A 9 5.44 6.85 -11.94
N LYS A 10 4.39 6.05 -11.70
CA LYS A 10 3.96 5.71 -10.33
C LYS A 10 5.05 4.94 -9.56
N LYS A 11 5.70 3.98 -10.20
CA LYS A 11 6.81 3.24 -9.60
C LYS A 11 7.97 4.17 -9.24
N GLN A 12 8.36 5.06 -10.16
CA GLN A 12 9.41 6.05 -9.90
C GLN A 12 9.03 7.00 -8.76
N LEU A 13 7.76 7.42 -8.68
CA LEU A 13 7.27 8.19 -7.54
C LEU A 13 7.44 7.42 -6.23
N GLY A 14 7.02 6.15 -6.18
CA GLY A 14 7.20 5.28 -5.02
C GLY A 14 8.66 5.18 -4.58
N GLU A 15 9.59 4.99 -5.53
CA GLU A 15 11.04 4.95 -5.26
C GLU A 15 11.56 6.26 -4.66
N VAL A 16 11.11 7.41 -5.18
CA VAL A 16 11.46 8.73 -4.63
C VAL A 16 10.95 8.89 -3.21
N LEU A 17 9.69 8.53 -2.94
CA LEU A 17 9.10 8.61 -1.60
C LEU A 17 9.84 7.70 -0.61
N ALA A 18 10.15 6.47 -1.01
CA ALA A 18 10.91 5.52 -0.21
C ALA A 18 12.33 6.04 0.09
N GLY A 19 13.00 6.66 -0.89
CA GLY A 19 14.31 7.27 -0.69
C GLY A 19 14.28 8.44 0.31
N LEU A 20 13.27 9.30 0.24
CA LEU A 20 13.07 10.39 1.20
C LEU A 20 12.85 9.85 2.62
N ALA A 21 11.98 8.84 2.76
CA ALA A 21 11.71 8.19 4.04
C ALA A 21 12.96 7.54 4.64
N ALA A 22 13.71 6.79 3.83
CA ALA A 22 14.99 6.19 4.24
C ALA A 22 16.04 7.24 4.64
N GLY A 23 15.97 8.43 4.07
CA GLY A 23 16.79 9.59 4.45
C GLY A 23 16.34 10.30 5.73
N GLY A 24 15.33 9.80 6.44
CA GLY A 24 14.80 10.37 7.68
C GLY A 24 13.72 11.44 7.49
N THR A 25 13.23 11.64 6.26
CA THR A 25 12.13 12.58 6.00
C THR A 25 10.80 11.90 6.28
N THR A 26 9.94 12.52 7.10
CA THR A 26 8.55 12.04 7.23
C THR A 26 7.76 12.32 5.96
N VAL A 27 7.21 11.28 5.35
CA VAL A 27 6.35 11.36 4.16
C VAL A 27 4.89 11.19 4.57
N VAL A 28 4.02 12.10 4.16
CA VAL A 28 2.56 11.97 4.29
C VAL A 28 1.97 11.84 2.90
N LEU A 29 1.37 10.68 2.62
CA LEU A 29 0.73 10.37 1.33
C LEU A 29 -0.79 10.34 1.49
N ALA A 30 -1.49 11.25 0.81
CA ALA A 30 -2.94 11.19 0.65
C ALA A 30 -3.30 10.54 -0.70
N THR A 31 -3.96 9.38 -0.67
CA THR A 31 -4.31 8.61 -1.87
C THR A 31 -5.63 7.84 -1.69
N HIS A 32 -6.31 7.59 -2.80
CA HIS A 32 -7.43 6.63 -2.90
C HIS A 32 -7.02 5.31 -3.57
N ASP A 33 -5.78 5.25 -4.05
CA ASP A 33 -5.17 4.09 -4.70
C ASP A 33 -4.58 3.19 -3.60
N VAL A 34 -5.26 2.07 -3.33
CA VAL A 34 -4.92 1.15 -2.24
C VAL A 34 -3.67 0.32 -2.58
N GLU A 35 -3.39 0.13 -3.86
CA GLU A 35 -2.17 -0.50 -4.35
C GLU A 35 -0.96 0.39 -4.03
N LEU A 36 -1.04 1.69 -4.32
CA LEU A 36 0.01 2.64 -3.94
C LEU A 36 0.19 2.73 -2.42
N ALA A 37 -0.90 2.72 -1.64
CA ALA A 37 -0.83 2.71 -0.19
C ALA A 37 -0.11 1.44 0.33
N ALA A 38 -0.43 0.27 -0.23
CA ALA A 38 0.23 -0.99 0.12
C ALA A 38 1.72 -1.01 -0.23
N GLU A 39 2.14 -0.34 -1.29
CA GLU A 39 3.53 -0.29 -1.72
C GLU A 39 4.36 0.76 -0.96
N SER A 40 3.74 1.82 -0.45
CA SER A 40 4.46 3.02 0.00
C SER A 40 4.31 3.37 1.49
N ALA A 41 3.33 2.80 2.19
CA ALA A 41 2.99 3.24 3.55
C ALA A 41 3.32 2.19 4.62
N ASP A 42 3.92 2.64 5.73
CA ASP A 42 4.10 1.82 6.95
C ASP A 42 2.84 1.83 7.84
N ARG A 43 2.14 2.96 7.87
CA ARG A 43 0.91 3.23 8.64
C ARG A 43 -0.14 3.83 7.73
N VAL A 44 -1.39 3.40 7.86
CA VAL A 44 -2.53 3.90 7.09
C VAL A 44 -3.59 4.44 8.03
N VAL A 45 -4.14 5.59 7.67
CA VAL A 45 -5.30 6.20 8.31
C VAL A 45 -6.41 6.30 7.27
N ILE A 46 -7.57 5.72 7.55
CA ILE A 46 -8.76 5.85 6.70
C ILE A 46 -9.63 6.97 7.27
N LEU A 47 -9.94 7.94 6.43
CA LEU A 47 -10.83 9.04 6.75
C LEU A 47 -12.16 8.86 6.01
N ALA A 48 -13.27 9.05 6.71
CA ALA A 48 -14.60 9.15 6.12
C ALA A 48 -15.41 10.21 6.88
N ASP A 49 -16.14 11.05 6.15
CA ASP A 49 -17.02 12.08 6.72
C ASP A 49 -16.35 12.99 7.76
N GLY A 50 -15.06 13.29 7.58
CA GLY A 50 -14.28 14.14 8.47
C GLY A 50 -13.72 13.43 9.72
N GLU A 51 -14.00 12.14 9.87
CA GLU A 51 -13.61 11.33 11.03
C GLU A 51 -12.55 10.27 10.67
N VAL A 52 -11.74 9.89 11.65
CA VAL A 52 -10.81 8.75 11.53
C VAL A 52 -11.58 7.46 11.76
N VAL A 53 -11.73 6.67 10.69
CA VAL A 53 -12.41 5.38 10.73
C VAL A 53 -11.49 4.28 11.26
N THR A 54 -10.24 4.28 10.82
CA THR A 54 -9.22 3.35 11.31
C THR A 54 -7.83 3.94 11.13
N ASP A 55 -6.91 3.52 11.99
CA ASP A 55 -5.55 4.02 12.11
C ASP A 55 -4.66 2.89 12.65
N GLY A 56 -3.65 2.50 11.88
CA GLY A 56 -2.73 1.44 12.31
C GLY A 56 -1.72 1.04 11.24
N PRO A 57 -0.97 -0.05 11.48
CA PRO A 57 -0.04 -0.60 10.51
C PRO A 57 -0.72 -0.88 9.18
N ALA A 58 -0.06 -0.55 8.07
CA ALA A 58 -0.65 -0.63 6.73
C ALA A 58 -1.22 -2.03 6.44
N ARG A 59 -0.52 -3.10 6.83
CA ARG A 59 -1.01 -4.48 6.64
C ARG A 59 -2.33 -4.75 7.35
N GLU A 60 -2.44 -4.35 8.60
CA GLU A 60 -3.64 -4.59 9.40
C GLU A 60 -4.82 -3.80 8.84
N VAL A 61 -4.60 -2.51 8.56
CA VAL A 61 -5.64 -1.62 8.05
C VAL A 61 -6.10 -2.04 6.65
N LEU A 62 -5.17 -2.27 5.72
CA LEU A 62 -5.51 -2.61 4.34
C LEU A 62 -6.09 -4.02 4.22
N ALA A 63 -5.70 -4.98 5.08
CA ALA A 63 -6.30 -6.31 5.08
C ALA A 63 -7.60 -6.42 5.89
N SER A 64 -7.98 -5.39 6.67
CA SER A 64 -9.15 -5.44 7.56
C SER A 64 -10.49 -5.54 6.84
N SER A 65 -10.58 -5.08 5.59
CA SER A 65 -11.81 -5.06 4.82
C SER A 65 -11.56 -5.11 3.31
N PRO A 66 -12.35 -5.87 2.53
CA PRO A 66 -12.30 -5.83 1.06
C PRO A 66 -12.50 -4.43 0.46
N ALA A 67 -13.10 -3.50 1.18
CA ALA A 67 -13.28 -2.11 0.73
C ALA A 67 -11.95 -1.35 0.64
N PHE A 68 -10.97 -1.70 1.47
CA PHE A 68 -9.68 -1.00 1.57
C PHE A 68 -8.49 -1.88 1.17
N ALA A 69 -8.75 -3.14 0.81
CA ALA A 69 -7.73 -4.09 0.42
C ALA A 69 -7.21 -3.86 -1.01
N PRO A 70 -5.91 -4.07 -1.26
CA PRO A 70 -5.37 -4.27 -2.59
C PRO A 70 -5.99 -5.50 -3.27
N GLN A 71 -5.97 -5.54 -4.60
CA GLN A 71 -6.52 -6.68 -5.34
C GLN A 71 -5.84 -8.01 -4.97
N VAL A 72 -4.52 -7.98 -4.76
CA VAL A 72 -3.74 -9.16 -4.38
C VAL A 72 -4.29 -9.79 -3.10
N THR A 73 -4.56 -8.96 -2.08
CA THR A 73 -5.13 -9.43 -0.82
C THR A 73 -6.50 -10.06 -1.03
N LYS A 74 -7.38 -9.45 -1.83
CA LYS A 74 -8.74 -9.98 -2.09
C LYS A 74 -8.71 -11.33 -2.78
N VAL A 75 -7.83 -11.49 -3.76
CA VAL A 75 -7.73 -12.70 -4.58
C VAL A 75 -7.09 -13.85 -3.82
N LEU A 76 -6.14 -13.56 -2.92
CA LEU A 76 -5.32 -14.56 -2.24
C LEU A 76 -5.73 -14.82 -0.78
N LEU A 77 -6.94 -14.43 -0.38
CA LEU A 77 -7.48 -14.82 0.93
C LEU A 77 -7.39 -16.36 1.13
N PRO A 78 -7.05 -16.85 2.33
CA PRO A 78 -6.88 -16.11 3.58
C PRO A 78 -5.48 -15.50 3.79
N GLN A 79 -4.54 -15.66 2.85
CA GLN A 79 -3.22 -15.06 3.00
C GLN A 79 -3.28 -13.55 2.72
N THR A 80 -2.89 -12.74 3.71
CA THR A 80 -2.97 -11.27 3.66
C THR A 80 -1.72 -10.65 3.03
N TRP A 81 -1.37 -11.10 1.83
CA TRP A 81 -0.33 -10.47 1.01
C TRP A 81 -0.85 -9.16 0.45
N LEU A 82 -0.10 -8.08 0.59
CA LEU A 82 -0.53 -6.75 0.14
C LEU A 82 -0.13 -6.44 -1.30
N THR A 83 1.01 -6.98 -1.75
CA THR A 83 1.61 -6.62 -3.05
C THR A 83 1.99 -7.86 -3.85
N VAL A 84 2.11 -7.70 -5.17
CA VAL A 84 2.58 -8.78 -6.06
C VAL A 84 4.01 -9.19 -5.72
N ALA A 85 4.86 -8.24 -5.28
CA ALA A 85 6.24 -8.52 -4.90
C ALA A 85 6.33 -9.47 -3.70
N GLU A 86 5.43 -9.33 -2.71
CA GLU A 86 5.37 -10.26 -1.58
C GLU A 86 5.03 -11.69 -2.03
N VAL A 87 4.05 -11.82 -2.92
CA VAL A 87 3.63 -13.12 -3.49
C VAL A 87 4.76 -13.76 -4.28
N ALA A 88 5.41 -12.98 -5.17
CA ALA A 88 6.55 -13.45 -5.94
C ALA A 88 7.69 -13.92 -5.04
N GLY A 89 8.01 -13.15 -3.99
CA GLY A 89 9.02 -13.52 -2.99
C GLY A 89 8.64 -14.75 -2.16
N ALA A 90 7.35 -15.03 -1.97
CA ALA A 90 6.89 -16.27 -1.34
C ALA A 90 7.05 -17.48 -2.28
N LEU A 91 6.65 -17.35 -3.54
CA LEU A 91 6.77 -18.41 -4.55
C LEU A 91 8.23 -18.78 -4.83
N ALA A 92 9.12 -17.79 -4.89
CA ALA A 92 10.56 -18.03 -5.08
C ALA A 92 11.23 -18.82 -3.93
N ARG A 93 10.61 -18.88 -2.74
CA ARG A 93 11.13 -19.62 -1.59
C ARG A 93 10.72 -21.10 -1.57
N ILE A 94 9.75 -21.48 -2.40
CA ILE A 94 9.22 -22.86 -2.47
C ILE A 94 9.58 -23.57 -3.79
N ALA A 95 10.21 -22.86 -4.72
CA ALA A 95 10.80 -23.40 -5.95
C ALA A 95 12.25 -23.82 -5.69
#